data_AF-A0A420IPU1-F1
#
_entry.id   AF-A0A420IPU1-F1
#
_cell.length_a   1.000
_cell.length_b   1.000
_cell.length_c   1.000
_cell.angle_alpha   90.00
_cell.angle_beta   90.00
_cell.angle_gamma   90.00
#
_symmetry.space_group_name_H-M   'P 1'
#
loop_
_entity.id
_entity.type
_entity.pdbx_description
1 polymer ?
#
loop_
_entity_poly.entity_id
_entity_poly.type
_entity_poly.pdbx_seq_one_letter_code
_entity_poly.pdbx_strand_id
1 'polypeptide(L)'
;MNSLYGRFGLNPEGIEVVITNEEEADKIILKNKNVKVTPLLSKNLMVTYEKDEDDFCNMNISVPISSAIASYSRITMSHYISKYSKNIHYVDTDGIKVNVDIDLEEIDAKKLGKMKFEYLLDQFVALGPKAYGGVFASAYKDEGNNGEIVKIKGYSSTLPFKEFRKGINSNNKIELKHKK
;
A
#
# COMPACT_ATOMS: atom_id res chain seq x y z
N MET A 1 16.29 4.53 -1.01
CA MET A 1 15.76 5.41 -2.07
C MET A 1 14.32 5.83 -1.81
N ASN A 2 13.39 4.89 -1.56
CA ASN A 2 11.95 5.19 -1.38
C ASN A 2 11.62 6.14 -0.21
N SER A 3 12.40 6.11 0.87
CA SER A 3 12.21 6.98 2.04
C SER A 3 12.43 8.47 1.74
N LEU A 4 13.30 8.81 0.78
CA LEU A 4 13.57 10.20 0.40
C LEU A 4 12.36 10.84 -0.30
N TYR A 5 11.76 10.12 -1.25
CA TYR A 5 10.51 10.54 -1.90
C TYR A 5 9.38 10.75 -0.88
N GLY A 6 9.24 9.82 0.08
CA GLY A 6 8.26 9.93 1.16
C GLY A 6 8.50 11.16 2.04
N ARG A 7 9.77 11.49 2.34
CA ARG A 7 10.13 12.67 3.11
C ARG A 7 9.72 13.97 2.41
N PHE A 8 9.88 14.06 1.08
CA PHE A 8 9.45 15.24 0.34
C PHE A 8 7.93 15.44 0.39
N GLY A 9 7.13 14.38 0.53
CA GLY A 9 5.68 14.41 0.55
C GLY A 9 5.05 14.42 1.94
N LEU A 10 5.80 14.79 2.99
CA LEU A 10 5.23 14.96 4.33
C LEU A 10 4.19 16.08 4.32
N ASN A 11 3.14 15.92 5.12
CA ASN A 11 2.08 16.91 5.23
C ASN A 11 2.67 18.23 5.77
N PRO A 12 2.57 19.35 5.04
CA PRO A 12 3.00 20.66 5.54
C PRO A 12 2.09 21.19 6.64
N GLU A 13 0.89 20.63 6.81
CA GLU A 13 -0.01 20.99 7.90
C GLU A 13 0.45 20.27 9.17
N GLY A 14 0.96 21.03 10.13
CA GLY A 14 1.57 20.54 11.35
C GLY A 14 0.64 19.97 12.37
N ILE A 15 -0.21 19.05 11.96
CA ILE A 15 -1.18 18.44 12.83
C ILE A 15 -0.54 17.25 13.53
N GLU A 16 -0.52 17.28 14.85
CA GLU A 16 -0.16 16.14 15.69
C GLU A 16 -1.41 15.41 16.17
N VAL A 17 -1.36 14.08 16.14
CA VAL A 17 -2.43 13.21 16.61
C VAL A 17 -1.86 12.28 17.67
N VAL A 18 -2.41 12.34 18.87
CA VAL A 18 -2.00 11.51 20.01
C VAL A 18 -3.21 10.76 20.52
N ILE A 19 -3.03 9.46 20.81
CA ILE A 19 -4.03 8.65 21.52
C ILE A 19 -3.60 8.57 22.98
N THR A 20 -4.43 9.04 23.90
CA THR A 20 -4.09 9.16 25.31
C THR A 20 -5.32 8.98 26.22
N ASN A 21 -5.14 9.05 27.54
CA ASN A 21 -6.19 9.04 28.56
C ASN A 21 -6.70 10.47 28.86
N GLU A 22 -7.72 10.62 29.72
CA GLU A 22 -8.29 11.93 30.08
C GLU A 22 -7.26 12.88 30.72
N GLU A 23 -6.48 12.41 31.70
CA GLU A 23 -5.54 13.27 32.44
C GLU A 23 -4.44 13.86 31.54
N GLU A 24 -3.94 13.08 30.59
CA GLU A 24 -2.96 13.55 29.61
C GLU A 24 -3.59 14.39 28.50
N ALA A 25 -4.83 14.09 28.10
CA ALA A 25 -5.57 14.93 27.15
C ALA A 25 -5.76 16.34 27.71
N ASP A 26 -6.12 16.49 28.98
CA ASP A 26 -6.27 17.79 29.64
C ASP A 26 -4.99 18.63 29.58
N LYS A 27 -3.82 17.99 29.79
CA LYS A 27 -2.52 18.66 29.67
C LYS A 27 -2.24 19.15 28.25
N ILE A 28 -2.61 18.36 27.24
CA ILE A 28 -2.43 18.72 25.82
C ILE A 28 -3.38 19.86 25.44
N ILE A 29 -4.62 19.83 25.91
CA ILE A 29 -5.64 20.85 25.67
C ILE A 29 -5.20 22.22 26.23
N LEU A 30 -4.62 22.23 27.43
CA LEU A 30 -4.16 23.47 28.07
C LEU A 30 -2.94 24.08 27.38
N LYS A 31 -2.10 23.27 26.74
CA LYS A 31 -0.82 23.69 26.18
C LYS A 31 -0.89 24.11 24.70
N ASN A 32 -1.79 23.51 23.92
CA ASN A 32 -1.79 23.64 22.47
C ASN A 32 -3.01 24.41 21.94
N LYS A 33 -2.92 24.89 20.70
CA LYS A 33 -4.02 25.59 20.01
C LYS A 33 -4.77 24.64 19.08
N ASN A 34 -6.00 25.03 18.73
CA ASN A 34 -6.84 24.32 17.75
C ASN A 34 -7.01 22.82 18.06
N VAL A 35 -7.20 22.52 19.36
CA VAL A 35 -7.28 21.15 19.85
C VAL A 35 -8.66 20.55 19.57
N LYS A 36 -8.68 19.37 18.96
CA LYS A 36 -9.87 18.54 18.73
C LYS A 36 -9.73 17.22 19.46
N VAL A 37 -10.70 16.91 20.31
CA VAL A 37 -10.76 15.66 21.08
C VAL A 37 -11.86 14.76 20.51
N THR A 38 -11.52 13.51 20.22
CA THR A 38 -12.47 12.49 19.74
C THR A 38 -12.41 11.27 20.65
N PRO A 39 -13.50 10.91 21.36
CA PRO A 39 -13.51 9.71 22.20
C PRO A 39 -13.47 8.44 21.34
N LEU A 40 -12.66 7.46 21.77
CA LEU A 40 -12.54 6.16 21.14
C LEU A 40 -13.30 5.08 21.90
N LEU A 41 -13.69 4.01 21.20
CA LEU A 41 -14.38 2.85 21.78
C LEU A 41 -13.55 2.14 22.88
N SER A 42 -12.23 2.33 22.89
CA SER A 42 -11.31 1.78 23.88
C SER A 42 -11.26 2.57 25.19
N LYS A 43 -12.13 3.58 25.39
CA LYS A 43 -12.09 4.58 26.48
C LYS A 43 -10.89 5.53 26.44
N ASN A 44 -10.04 5.44 25.42
CA ASN A 44 -8.99 6.43 25.18
C ASN A 44 -9.56 7.61 24.40
N LEU A 45 -8.86 8.73 24.45
CA LEU A 45 -9.14 9.93 23.69
C LEU A 45 -8.11 10.09 22.57
N MET A 46 -8.58 10.42 21.38
CA MET A 46 -7.74 10.90 20.28
C MET A 46 -7.73 12.42 20.32
N VAL A 47 -6.57 12.99 20.61
CA VAL A 47 -6.36 14.45 20.67
C VAL A 47 -5.57 14.87 19.45
N THR A 48 -6.11 15.80 18.69
CA THR A 48 -5.51 16.38 17.49
C THR A 48 -5.23 17.86 17.74
N TYR A 49 -4.03 18.35 17.47
CA TYR A 49 -3.66 19.75 17.69
C TYR A 49 -2.62 20.23 16.69
N GLU A 50 -2.49 21.54 16.53
CA GLU A 50 -1.46 22.15 15.68
C GLU A 50 -0.13 22.26 16.43
N LYS A 51 0.94 21.85 15.76
CA LYS A 51 2.34 22.07 16.17
C LYS A 51 2.71 23.53 15.97
N ASP A 52 3.66 23.99 16.77
CA ASP A 52 4.25 25.31 16.62
C ASP A 52 4.93 25.46 15.25
N GLU A 53 4.79 26.63 14.62
CA GLU A 53 5.28 26.91 13.26
C GLU A 53 6.81 26.73 13.12
N ASP A 54 7.56 26.90 14.21
CA ASP A 54 9.02 26.74 14.25
C ASP A 54 9.48 25.29 13.99
N ASP A 55 8.66 24.30 14.36
CA ASP A 55 8.94 22.88 14.09
C ASP A 55 8.78 22.55 12.60
N PHE A 56 7.95 23.33 11.88
CA PHE A 56 7.65 23.13 10.46
C PHE A 56 8.65 23.76 9.51
N CYS A 57 9.13 24.96 9.83
CA CYS A 57 10.04 25.71 8.97
C CYS A 57 11.38 25.00 8.72
N ASN A 58 11.76 24.06 9.59
CA ASN A 58 13.00 23.29 9.48
C ASN A 58 12.84 21.93 8.78
N MET A 59 11.65 21.59 8.27
CA MET A 59 11.46 20.32 7.58
C MET A 59 11.99 20.41 6.15
N ASN A 60 12.99 19.57 5.81
CA ASN A 60 13.49 19.38 4.44
C ASN A 60 12.44 18.62 3.58
N ILE A 61 11.31 19.26 3.31
CA ILE A 61 10.16 18.73 2.56
C ILE A 61 9.98 19.51 1.26
N SER A 62 9.36 18.88 0.27
CA SER A 62 9.04 19.53 -1.00
C SER A 62 7.92 18.77 -1.69
N VAL A 63 6.68 19.13 -1.36
CA VAL A 63 5.48 18.54 -1.95
C VAL A 63 5.51 18.57 -3.49
N PRO A 64 6.01 19.64 -4.16
CA PRO A 64 6.16 19.64 -5.62
C PRO A 64 7.11 18.55 -6.13
N ILE A 65 8.25 18.33 -5.48
CA ILE A 65 9.20 17.26 -5.87
C ILE A 65 8.55 15.89 -5.70
N SER A 66 7.92 15.64 -4.55
CA SER A 66 7.20 14.37 -4.31
C SER A 66 6.11 14.14 -5.36
N SER A 67 5.34 15.18 -5.67
CA SER A 67 4.27 15.13 -6.68
C SER A 67 4.81 14.86 -8.08
N ALA A 68 5.92 15.48 -8.45
CA ALA A 68 6.59 15.23 -9.72
C ALA A 68 7.06 13.77 -9.83
N ILE A 69 7.72 13.23 -8.79
CA ILE A 69 8.17 11.83 -8.74
C ILE A 69 6.98 10.88 -8.93
N ALA A 70 5.91 11.06 -8.14
CA ALA A 70 4.71 10.22 -8.24
C ALA A 70 4.05 10.29 -9.63
N SER A 71 4.04 11.48 -10.24
CA SER A 71 3.49 11.69 -11.58
C SER A 71 4.32 10.96 -12.64
N TYR A 72 5.65 11.10 -12.61
CA TYR A 72 6.54 10.38 -13.52
C TYR A 72 6.42 8.87 -13.35
N SER A 73 6.32 8.35 -12.13
CA SER A 73 6.07 6.92 -11.90
C SER A 73 4.77 6.44 -12.56
N ARG A 74 3.68 7.20 -12.46
CA ARG A 74 2.39 6.86 -13.10
C ARG A 74 2.45 6.98 -14.62
N ILE A 75 3.15 7.98 -15.17
CA ILE A 75 3.36 8.13 -16.61
C ILE A 75 4.14 6.91 -17.15
N THR A 76 5.20 6.49 -16.45
CA THR A 76 5.95 5.28 -16.80
C THR A 76 5.05 4.04 -16.77
N MET A 77 4.20 3.87 -15.76
CA MET A 77 3.25 2.75 -15.73
C MET A 77 2.18 2.85 -16.82
N SER A 78 1.77 4.06 -17.21
CA SER A 78 0.80 4.27 -18.29
C SER A 78 1.26 3.72 -19.62
N HIS A 79 2.58 3.72 -19.90
CA HIS A 79 3.17 3.06 -21.07
C HIS A 79 2.80 1.58 -21.11
N TYR A 80 3.09 0.86 -20.01
CA TYR A 80 2.78 -0.57 -19.88
C TYR A 80 1.28 -0.85 -19.88
N ILE A 81 0.50 -0.01 -19.18
CA ILE A 81 -0.96 -0.14 -19.14
C ILE A 81 -1.55 -0.02 -20.55
N SER A 82 -1.07 0.93 -21.34
CA SER A 82 -1.56 1.16 -22.70
C SER A 82 -1.14 0.01 -23.63
N LYS A 83 0.14 -0.37 -23.61
CA LYS A 83 0.71 -1.44 -24.44
C LYS A 83 0.01 -2.79 -24.20
N TYR A 84 -0.27 -3.13 -22.94
CA TYR A 84 -0.87 -4.41 -22.56
C TYR A 84 -2.36 -4.33 -22.22
N SER A 85 -3.04 -3.24 -22.57
CA SER A 85 -4.43 -2.92 -22.16
C SER A 85 -5.45 -4.05 -22.32
N LYS A 86 -5.33 -4.87 -23.38
CA LYS A 86 -6.24 -6.00 -23.65
C LYS A 86 -5.99 -7.25 -22.79
N ASN A 87 -4.84 -7.30 -22.11
CA ASN A 87 -4.30 -8.48 -21.44
C ASN A 87 -4.05 -8.26 -19.95
N ILE A 88 -4.33 -7.05 -19.43
CA ILE A 88 -4.10 -6.69 -18.04
C ILE A 88 -5.23 -7.22 -17.15
N HIS A 89 -4.86 -7.93 -16.11
CA HIS A 89 -5.76 -8.39 -15.06
C HIS A 89 -5.64 -7.57 -13.77
N TYR A 90 -4.48 -6.97 -13.51
CA TYR A 90 -4.25 -6.22 -12.28
C TYR A 90 -3.04 -5.28 -12.40
N VAL A 91 -3.11 -4.14 -11.69
CA VAL A 91 -2.03 -3.15 -11.59
C VAL A 91 -1.91 -2.70 -10.14
N ASP A 92 -0.69 -2.64 -9.60
CA ASP A 92 -0.42 -2.05 -8.29
C ASP A 92 0.93 -1.35 -8.28
N THR A 93 0.89 -0.03 -8.11
CA THR A 93 2.03 0.88 -8.01
C THR A 93 3.00 0.80 -9.19
N ASP A 94 3.89 -0.18 -9.22
CA ASP A 94 4.98 -0.40 -10.19
C ASP A 94 4.95 -1.81 -10.81
N GLY A 95 3.84 -2.55 -10.64
CA GLY A 95 3.66 -3.90 -11.17
C GLY A 95 2.37 -4.09 -11.96
N ILE A 96 2.42 -4.94 -12.98
CA ILE A 96 1.26 -5.43 -13.73
C ILE A 96 1.14 -6.96 -13.62
N LYS A 97 -0.07 -7.46 -13.83
CA LYS A 97 -0.36 -8.89 -14.07
C LYS A 97 -1.06 -9.01 -15.41
N VAL A 98 -0.47 -9.78 -16.31
CA VAL A 98 -0.92 -9.93 -17.70
C VAL A 98 -1.01 -11.40 -18.08
N ASN A 99 -1.90 -11.74 -19.02
CA ASN A 99 -2.03 -13.10 -19.58
C ASN A 99 -1.32 -13.26 -20.93
N VAL A 100 -0.31 -12.46 -21.20
CA VAL A 100 0.54 -12.51 -22.40
C VAL A 100 1.99 -12.36 -21.99
N ASP A 101 2.89 -12.89 -22.81
CA ASP A 101 4.32 -12.64 -22.64
C ASP A 101 4.63 -11.14 -22.80
N ILE A 102 5.47 -10.64 -21.89
CA ILE A 102 5.99 -9.28 -21.95
C ILE A 102 7.23 -9.28 -22.84
N ASP A 103 7.45 -8.16 -23.50
CA ASP A 103 8.60 -7.92 -24.37
C ASP A 103 9.91 -8.07 -23.57
N LEU A 104 10.83 -8.92 -24.05
CA LEU A 104 12.10 -9.19 -23.37
C LEU A 104 12.96 -7.93 -23.25
N GLU A 105 12.82 -6.96 -24.16
CA GLU A 105 13.54 -5.69 -24.07
C GLU A 105 13.06 -4.82 -22.91
N GLU A 106 11.84 -5.04 -22.42
CA GLU A 106 11.25 -4.33 -21.29
C GLU A 106 11.53 -5.01 -19.94
N ILE A 107 12.07 -6.23 -19.97
CA ILE A 107 12.38 -7.03 -18.78
C ILE A 107 13.89 -7.00 -18.50
N ASP A 108 14.26 -6.47 -17.33
CA ASP A 108 15.61 -6.59 -16.79
C ASP A 108 15.56 -6.43 -15.26
N ALA A 109 16.07 -7.42 -14.52
CA ALA A 109 16.02 -7.43 -13.07
C ALA A 109 17.02 -6.47 -12.39
N LYS A 110 17.99 -5.93 -13.13
CA LYS A 110 19.09 -5.09 -12.61
C LYS A 110 19.05 -3.67 -13.17
N LYS A 111 18.49 -3.47 -14.37
CA LYS A 111 18.45 -2.15 -15.02
C LYS A 111 17.34 -1.28 -14.44
N LEU A 112 17.72 -0.09 -13.99
CA LEU A 112 16.79 0.89 -13.44
C LEU A 112 15.72 1.29 -14.49
N GLY A 113 14.46 1.32 -14.06
CA GLY A 113 13.32 1.72 -14.90
C GLY A 113 12.79 0.62 -15.83
N LYS A 114 13.40 -0.57 -15.86
CA LYS A 114 12.87 -1.75 -16.55
C LYS A 114 12.03 -2.60 -15.61
N MET A 115 11.12 -3.39 -16.18
CA MET A 115 10.29 -4.31 -15.41
C MET A 115 11.12 -5.51 -14.98
N LYS A 116 10.87 -6.00 -13.77
CA LYS A 116 11.41 -7.28 -13.32
C LYS A 116 10.36 -8.36 -13.55
N PHE A 117 10.73 -9.42 -14.25
CA PHE A 117 9.91 -10.63 -14.27
C PHE A 117 9.96 -11.27 -12.88
N GLU A 118 8.84 -11.25 -12.16
CA GLU A 118 8.75 -11.87 -10.84
C GLU A 118 8.38 -13.35 -10.96
N TYR A 119 7.19 -13.68 -11.43
CA TYR A 119 6.69 -15.05 -11.43
C TYR A 119 5.64 -15.28 -12.51
N LEU A 120 5.44 -16.56 -12.83
CA LEU A 120 4.35 -17.07 -13.67
C LEU A 120 3.28 -17.73 -12.79
N LEU A 121 2.01 -17.44 -13.06
CA LEU A 121 0.88 -17.99 -12.32
C LEU A 121 -0.01 -18.82 -13.25
N ASP A 122 -0.36 -20.04 -12.84
CA ASP A 122 -1.36 -20.86 -13.52
C ASP A 122 -2.78 -20.34 -13.26
N GLN A 123 -2.99 -19.81 -12.06
CA GLN A 123 -4.26 -19.24 -11.62
C GLN A 123 -4.01 -17.90 -10.96
N PHE A 124 -4.85 -16.92 -11.27
CA PHE A 124 -4.79 -15.59 -10.66
C PHE A 124 -6.19 -15.04 -10.43
N VAL A 125 -6.39 -14.41 -9.28
CA VAL A 125 -7.64 -13.76 -8.89
C VAL A 125 -7.31 -12.46 -8.16
N ALA A 126 -7.97 -11.38 -8.54
CA ALA A 126 -7.99 -10.13 -7.79
C ALA A 126 -9.42 -9.85 -7.34
N LEU A 127 -9.64 -9.78 -6.02
CA LEU A 127 -10.96 -9.43 -5.46
C LEU A 127 -11.12 -7.92 -5.29
N GLY A 128 -10.01 -7.18 -5.30
CA GLY A 128 -10.01 -5.73 -5.22
C GLY A 128 -8.61 -5.14 -5.09
N PRO A 129 -8.50 -3.81 -4.91
CA PRO A 129 -7.22 -3.14 -4.72
C PRO A 129 -6.45 -3.73 -3.52
N LYS A 130 -5.22 -4.19 -3.78
CA LYS A 130 -4.31 -4.80 -2.79
C LYS A 130 -4.88 -6.07 -2.12
N ALA A 131 -5.81 -6.74 -2.79
CA ALA A 131 -6.41 -8.00 -2.41
C ALA A 131 -6.40 -8.96 -3.62
N TYR A 132 -5.33 -9.75 -3.75
CA TYR A 132 -5.13 -10.65 -4.88
C TYR A 132 -4.38 -11.92 -4.48
N GLY A 133 -4.49 -12.96 -5.29
CA GLY A 133 -3.75 -14.19 -5.09
C GLY A 133 -3.67 -15.06 -6.33
N GLY A 134 -2.87 -16.13 -6.26
CA GLY A 134 -2.68 -17.06 -7.35
C GLY A 134 -1.87 -18.28 -6.98
N VAL A 135 -1.76 -19.22 -7.93
CA VAL A 135 -0.95 -20.44 -7.84
C VAL A 135 0.19 -20.32 -8.83
N PHE A 136 1.41 -20.61 -8.42
CA PHE A 136 2.59 -20.55 -9.28
C PHE A 136 2.60 -21.70 -10.29
N ALA A 137 2.97 -21.39 -11.53
CA ALA A 137 3.11 -22.37 -12.62
C ALA A 137 4.37 -23.24 -12.47
N SER A 138 5.40 -22.71 -11.83
CA SER A 138 6.63 -23.41 -11.49
C SER A 138 7.11 -22.95 -10.11
N ALA A 139 7.92 -23.77 -9.44
CA ALA A 139 8.44 -23.46 -8.11
C ALA A 139 9.17 -22.11 -8.13
N TYR A 140 8.52 -21.07 -7.58
CA TYR A 140 9.11 -19.77 -7.43
C TYR A 140 9.90 -19.74 -6.13
N LYS A 141 11.22 -19.56 -6.26
CA LYS A 141 12.27 -19.37 -5.23
C LYS A 141 12.02 -19.99 -3.85
N ASP A 142 12.92 -20.89 -3.48
CA ASP A 142 13.17 -21.43 -2.14
C ASP A 142 12.64 -20.56 -0.99
N GLU A 143 12.05 -21.26 -0.02
CA GLU A 143 11.52 -20.80 1.28
C GLU A 143 9.98 -20.75 1.40
N GLY A 144 9.40 -21.93 1.68
CA GLY A 144 8.25 -22.05 2.58
C GLY A 144 6.85 -21.76 2.03
N ASN A 145 6.70 -21.30 0.78
CA ASN A 145 5.38 -21.08 0.18
C ASN A 145 4.84 -22.35 -0.48
N ASN A 146 3.60 -22.73 -0.15
CA ASN A 146 2.85 -23.90 -0.65
C ASN A 146 2.48 -23.81 -2.15
N GLY A 147 3.33 -23.21 -3.01
CA GLY A 147 3.03 -23.01 -4.43
C GLY A 147 1.97 -21.96 -4.71
N GLU A 148 1.61 -21.13 -3.73
CA GLU A 148 0.60 -20.08 -3.86
C GLU A 148 1.07 -18.74 -3.27
N ILE A 149 0.41 -17.68 -3.70
CA ILE A 149 0.57 -16.33 -3.17
C ILE A 149 -0.82 -15.74 -2.90
N VAL A 150 -1.03 -15.22 -1.69
CA VAL A 150 -2.25 -14.46 -1.34
C VAL A 150 -1.81 -13.21 -0.60
N LYS A 151 -2.16 -12.04 -1.14
CA LYS A 151 -1.87 -10.74 -0.56
C LYS A 151 -3.18 -10.02 -0.27
N ILE A 152 -3.41 -9.71 1.00
CA ILE A 152 -4.56 -8.91 1.46
C ILE A 152 -4.00 -7.81 2.36
N LYS A 153 -4.02 -6.56 1.90
CA LYS A 153 -3.48 -5.44 2.67
C LYS A 153 -4.24 -5.29 3.99
N GLY A 154 -3.49 -5.21 5.09
CA GLY A 154 -4.06 -5.08 6.44
C GLY A 154 -4.42 -6.41 7.10
N TYR A 155 -4.28 -7.55 6.41
CA TYR A 155 -4.43 -8.87 6.97
C TYR A 155 -3.06 -9.52 7.16
N SER A 156 -2.72 -9.86 8.41
CA SER A 156 -1.40 -10.37 8.78
C SER A 156 -1.31 -11.90 8.79
N SER A 157 -2.45 -12.60 8.77
CA SER A 157 -2.48 -14.06 8.76
C SER A 157 -2.53 -14.59 7.33
N THR A 158 -2.21 -15.87 7.16
CA THR A 158 -2.28 -16.54 5.87
C THR A 158 -3.70 -16.99 5.58
N LEU A 159 -4.16 -16.79 4.34
CA LEU A 159 -5.43 -17.33 3.84
C LEU A 159 -5.10 -18.20 2.62
N PRO A 160 -5.44 -19.49 2.60
CA PRO A 160 -5.18 -20.34 1.45
C PRO A 160 -5.86 -19.83 0.18
N PHE A 161 -5.22 -19.97 -0.98
CA PHE A 161 -5.76 -19.45 -2.24
C PHE A 161 -7.13 -20.09 -2.59
N LYS A 162 -7.32 -21.37 -2.23
CA LYS A 162 -8.60 -22.07 -2.42
C LYS A 162 -9.76 -21.40 -1.68
N GLU A 163 -9.53 -20.83 -0.50
CA GLU A 163 -10.53 -20.08 0.25
C GLU A 163 -10.65 -18.66 -0.29
N PHE A 164 -9.52 -18.00 -0.59
CA PHE A 164 -9.51 -16.65 -1.17
C PHE A 164 -10.33 -16.57 -2.46
N ARG A 165 -10.15 -17.51 -3.40
CA ARG A 165 -10.87 -17.50 -4.69
C ARG A 165 -12.38 -17.68 -4.55
N LYS A 166 -12.89 -18.16 -3.41
CA LYS A 166 -14.35 -18.27 -3.19
C LYS A 166 -15.04 -16.91 -3.23
N GLY A 167 -14.31 -15.83 -2.91
CA GLY A 167 -14.80 -14.46 -2.90
C GLY A 167 -15.13 -13.89 -4.28
N ILE A 168 -14.79 -14.59 -5.38
CA ILE A 168 -15.25 -14.24 -6.73
C ILE A 168 -16.78 -14.36 -6.81
N ASN A 169 -17.35 -15.35 -6.13
CA ASN A 169 -18.79 -15.53 -6.09
C ASN A 169 -19.40 -14.54 -5.11
N SER A 170 -20.26 -13.66 -5.60
CA SER A 170 -20.96 -12.62 -4.83
C SER A 170 -21.79 -13.16 -3.67
N ASN A 171 -22.18 -14.44 -3.71
CA ASN A 171 -22.92 -15.09 -2.63
C ASN A 171 -22.02 -15.63 -1.49
N ASN A 172 -20.70 -15.65 -1.68
CA ASN A 172 -19.76 -16.09 -0.66
C ASN A 172 -19.20 -14.89 0.11
N LYS A 173 -19.17 -15.00 1.43
CA LYS A 173 -18.45 -14.06 2.30
C LYS A 173 -17.17 -14.72 2.81
N ILE A 174 -16.06 -13.98 2.72
CA ILE A 174 -14.79 -14.36 3.35
C ILE A 174 -14.68 -13.58 4.66
N GLU A 175 -14.78 -14.28 5.78
CA GLU A 175 -14.57 -13.69 7.10
C GLU A 175 -13.11 -13.82 7.51
N LEU A 176 -12.42 -12.67 7.58
CA LEU A 176 -11.04 -12.60 8.01
C LEU A 176 -10.96 -12.51 9.53
N LYS A 177 -10.46 -13.56 10.17
CA LYS A 177 -10.17 -13.53 11.61
C LYS A 177 -8.80 -12.90 11.82
N HIS A 178 -8.79 -11.68 12.34
CA HIS A 178 -7.56 -11.02 12.77
C HIS A 178 -7.07 -11.65 14.08
N LYS A 179 -5.75 -11.87 14.20
CA LYS A 179 -5.16 -12.16 15.51
C LYS A 179 -5.37 -10.92 16.39
N LYS A 180 -5.92 -11.13 17.59
CA LYS A 180 -5.99 -10.10 18.63
C LYS A 180 -4.58 -9.74 19.09
#